data_AF-A0A7S2GL07-F1
#
_entry.id   AF-A0A7S2GL07-F1
#
_cell.length_a   1.000
_cell.length_b   1.000
_cell.length_c   1.000
_cell.angle_alpha   90.00
_cell.angle_beta   90.00
_cell.angle_gamma   90.00
#
_symmetry.space_group_name_H-M   'P 1'
#
loop_
_entity.id
_entity.type
_entity.pdbx_description
1 polymer ?
#
loop_
_entity_poly.entity_id
_entity_poly.type
_entity_poly.pdbx_seq_one_letter_code
_entity_poly.pdbx_strand_id
1 'polypeptide(L)'
;SLRALDIDYDMSRLAKYTDLAVLDAHLSSASYINGAEPAQADISVFQVIAPPGAAHPNAARWYSHVASFSKSRVASLPGDFEALNPVGVTPPPPQAACEPCAIPAEPA
;
A
#
# COMPACT_ATOMS: atom_id res chain seq x y z
N SER A 1 9.73 26.38 21.19
CA SER A 1 10.38 25.85 19.97
C SER A 1 10.21 24.35 19.96
N LEU A 2 9.67 23.67 18.96
CA LEU A 2 9.16 24.02 17.63
C LEU A 2 7.97 23.06 17.41
N ARG A 3 6.82 23.58 16.97
CA ARG A 3 5.72 22.74 16.49
C ARG A 3 6.16 22.13 15.16
N ALA A 4 6.65 20.90 15.19
CA ALA A 4 6.82 20.04 14.02
C ALA A 4 5.56 19.19 13.79
N LEU A 5 4.38 19.78 14.04
CA LEU A 5 3.07 19.15 13.83
C LEU A 5 2.31 19.76 12.64
N ASP A 6 2.92 20.71 11.92
CA ASP A 6 2.32 21.40 10.77
C ASP A 6 2.83 20.81 9.44
N ILE A 7 2.68 19.49 9.25
CA ILE A 7 2.61 18.89 7.91
C ILE A 7 1.25 18.17 7.83
N ASP A 8 0.24 18.91 7.37
CA ASP A 8 -0.88 18.38 6.57
C ASP A 8 -1.73 17.24 7.18
N TYR A 9 -2.00 17.29 8.48
CA TYR A 9 -3.03 16.46 9.12
C TYR A 9 -4.42 17.01 8.74
N ASP A 10 -5.00 16.57 7.62
CA ASP A 10 -6.43 16.17 7.46
C ASP A 10 -6.93 16.12 6.00
N MET A 11 -6.22 16.64 4.98
CA MET A 11 -6.84 16.76 3.64
C MET A 11 -6.57 15.62 2.63
N SER A 12 -5.58 14.74 2.83
CA SER A 12 -5.29 13.64 1.87
C SER A 12 -4.31 12.59 2.43
N ARG A 13 -4.70 11.86 3.48
CA ARG A 13 -3.80 10.87 4.15
C ARG A 13 -3.17 9.87 3.18
N LEU A 14 -3.87 9.54 2.10
CA LEU A 14 -3.45 8.55 1.11
C LEU A 14 -2.61 9.13 -0.04
N ALA A 15 -2.87 10.37 -0.47
CA ALA A 15 -2.20 10.96 -1.62
C ALA A 15 -0.68 11.09 -1.43
N LYS A 16 -0.19 11.27 -0.21
CA LYS A 16 1.26 11.31 0.06
C LYS A 16 1.98 10.00 -0.26
N TYR A 17 1.28 8.86 -0.21
CA TYR A 17 1.83 7.55 -0.53
C TYR A 17 1.92 7.29 -2.04
N THR A 18 1.50 8.26 -2.86
CA THR A 18 1.81 8.24 -4.30
C THR A 18 3.28 8.53 -4.59
N ASP A 19 3.98 9.16 -3.65
CA ASP A 19 5.44 9.30 -3.69
C ASP A 19 6.11 8.02 -3.18
N LEU A 20 6.90 7.37 -4.04
CA LEU A 20 7.56 6.11 -3.74
C LEU A 20 8.57 6.21 -2.58
N ALA A 21 9.22 7.36 -2.39
CA ALA A 21 10.16 7.54 -1.28
C ALA A 21 9.41 7.62 0.06
N VAL A 22 8.27 8.32 0.08
CA VAL A 22 7.40 8.41 1.27
C VAL A 22 6.78 7.06 1.59
N LEU A 23 6.31 6.35 0.57
CA LEU A 23 5.74 5.01 0.71
C LEU A 23 6.78 4.00 1.23
N ASP A 24 7.99 4.00 0.68
CA ASP A 24 9.05 3.08 1.12
C ASP A 24 9.46 3.34 2.57
N ALA A 25 9.61 4.61 2.96
CA ALA A 25 9.91 4.98 4.33
C ALA A 25 8.80 4.55 5.32
N HIS A 26 7.53 4.70 4.94
CA HIS A 26 6.40 4.22 5.75
C HIS A 26 6.42 2.69 5.90
N LEU A 27 6.59 1.97 4.78
CA LEU A 27 6.60 0.51 4.75
C LEU A 27 7.85 -0.14 5.35
N SER A 28 8.84 0.67 5.76
CA SER A 28 9.98 0.19 6.55
C SER A 28 9.56 -0.23 7.96
N SER A 29 8.51 0.39 8.51
CA SER A 29 7.98 0.08 9.85
C SER A 29 6.54 -0.44 9.85
N ALA A 30 5.82 -0.28 8.74
CA ALA A 30 4.48 -0.80 8.54
C ALA A 30 4.41 -1.87 7.45
N SER A 31 3.45 -2.78 7.53
CA SER A 31 3.22 -3.78 6.49
C SER A 31 2.29 -3.28 5.39
N TYR A 32 1.41 -2.32 5.71
CA TYR A 32 0.37 -1.76 4.85
C TYR A 32 0.18 -0.27 5.09
N ILE A 33 -0.60 0.39 4.24
CA ILE A 33 -0.88 1.82 4.31
C ILE A 33 -1.55 2.22 5.63
N ASN A 34 -2.38 1.34 6.21
CA ASN A 34 -3.09 1.60 7.46
C ASN A 34 -2.64 0.75 8.66
N GLY A 35 -1.43 0.16 8.60
CA GLY A 35 -0.84 -0.57 9.73
C GLY A 35 -0.40 -1.99 9.38
N ALA A 36 -0.89 -2.98 10.13
CA ALA A 36 -0.48 -4.37 10.02
C ALA A 36 -1.41 -5.26 9.17
N GLU A 37 -2.57 -4.74 8.77
CA GLU A 37 -3.58 -5.47 7.99
C GLU A 37 -3.88 -4.77 6.65
N PRO A 38 -4.21 -5.54 5.58
CA PRO A 38 -4.59 -4.98 4.29
C PRO A 38 -5.95 -4.30 4.36
N ALA A 39 -6.08 -3.14 3.70
CA ALA A 39 -7.31 -2.37 3.64
C ALA A 39 -7.57 -1.84 2.21
N GLN A 40 -8.77 -1.30 1.96
CA GLN A 40 -9.09 -0.60 0.69
C GLN A 40 -8.13 0.56 0.39
N ALA A 41 -7.54 1.14 1.44
CA ALA A 41 -6.47 2.11 1.36
C ALA A 41 -5.27 1.63 0.51
N ASP A 42 -4.86 0.36 0.66
CA ASP A 42 -3.75 -0.20 -0.10
C ASP A 42 -4.07 -0.29 -1.59
N ILE A 43 -5.32 -0.66 -1.91
CA ILE A 43 -5.83 -0.78 -3.29
C ILE A 43 -5.93 0.58 -3.97
N SER A 44 -6.24 1.61 -3.20
CA SER A 44 -6.31 3.00 -3.66
C SER A 44 -4.94 3.52 -4.09
N VAL A 45 -3.92 3.30 -3.25
CA VAL A 45 -2.52 3.68 -3.57
C VAL A 45 -1.97 2.81 -4.70
N PHE A 46 -2.22 1.50 -4.65
CA PHE A 46 -1.71 0.55 -5.64
C PHE A 46 -2.16 0.89 -7.07
N GLN A 47 -3.38 1.39 -7.25
CA GLN A 47 -3.91 1.73 -8.57
C GLN A 47 -3.29 2.98 -9.21
N VAL A 48 -2.64 3.84 -8.43
CA VAL A 48 -2.12 5.12 -8.93
C VAL A 48 -0.61 5.20 -9.01
N ILE A 49 0.11 4.25 -8.42
CA ILE A 49 1.58 4.20 -8.47
C ILE A 49 2.07 3.20 -9.52
N ALA A 50 3.25 3.48 -10.08
CA ALA A 50 3.96 2.54 -10.93
C ALA A 50 4.69 1.46 -10.09
N PRO A 51 5.02 0.28 -10.68
CA PRO A 51 5.83 -0.74 -10.02
C PRO A 51 7.13 -0.16 -9.45
N PRO A 52 7.36 -0.27 -8.12
CA PRO A 52 8.56 0.27 -7.50
C PRO A 52 9.81 -0.49 -7.94
N GLY A 53 10.88 0.23 -8.27
CA GLY A 53 12.18 -0.35 -8.61
C GLY A 53 12.98 -0.78 -7.37
N ALA A 54 14.17 -1.34 -7.60
CA ALA A 54 15.08 -1.81 -6.54
C ALA A 54 15.53 -0.72 -5.55
N ALA A 55 15.37 0.56 -5.89
CA ALA A 55 15.63 1.69 -5.00
C ALA A 55 14.63 1.81 -3.83
N HIS A 56 13.47 1.15 -3.95
CA HIS A 56 12.39 1.16 -2.95
C HIS A 56 12.00 -0.28 -2.58
N PRO A 57 12.86 -1.01 -1.85
CA PRO A 57 12.65 -2.44 -1.59
C PRO A 57 11.40 -2.73 -0.73
N ASN A 58 11.04 -1.84 0.20
CA ASN A 58 9.88 -2.01 1.06
C ASN A 58 8.59 -1.78 0.28
N ALA A 59 8.57 -0.73 -0.56
CA ALA A 59 7.47 -0.47 -1.48
C ALA A 59 7.34 -1.59 -2.52
N ALA A 60 8.44 -2.10 -3.07
CA ALA A 60 8.43 -3.20 -4.04
C ALA A 60 7.87 -4.50 -3.44
N ARG A 61 8.25 -4.83 -2.20
CA ARG A 61 7.69 -5.97 -1.45
C ARG A 61 6.17 -5.83 -1.28
N TRP A 62 5.72 -4.67 -0.79
CA TRP A 62 4.28 -4.40 -0.60
C TRP A 62 3.53 -4.41 -1.93
N TYR A 63 4.05 -3.77 -2.97
CA TYR A 63 3.41 -3.71 -4.30
C TYR A 63 3.22 -5.11 -4.87
N SER A 64 4.25 -5.95 -4.79
CA SER A 64 4.17 -7.36 -5.23
C SER A 64 3.13 -8.15 -4.43
N HIS A 65 3.01 -7.85 -3.13
CA HIS A 65 2.01 -8.48 -2.28
C HIS A 65 0.58 -8.04 -2.62
N VAL A 66 0.33 -6.74 -2.75
CA VAL A 66 -1.01 -6.20 -3.10
C VAL A 66 -1.41 -6.61 -4.51
N ALA A 67 -0.47 -6.68 -5.46
CA ALA A 67 -0.69 -7.18 -6.82
C ALA A 67 -1.21 -8.62 -6.85
N SER A 68 -0.93 -9.41 -5.81
CA SER A 68 -1.40 -10.81 -5.73
C SER A 68 -2.87 -10.95 -5.30
N PHE A 69 -3.54 -9.86 -4.90
CA PHE A 69 -4.89 -9.96 -4.35
C PHE A 69 -5.93 -10.25 -5.44
N SER A 70 -6.79 -11.23 -5.19
CA SER A 70 -7.92 -11.53 -6.05
C SER A 70 -9.01 -10.46 -5.94
N LYS A 71 -9.86 -10.34 -6.96
CA LYS A 71 -11.02 -9.41 -6.92
C LYS A 71 -11.90 -9.66 -5.70
N SER A 72 -12.12 -10.92 -5.34
CA SER A 72 -12.91 -11.31 -4.17
C SER A 72 -12.24 -10.85 -2.88
N ARG A 73 -10.93 -11.04 -2.76
CA ARG A 73 -10.16 -10.58 -1.59
C ARG A 73 -10.19 -9.06 -1.49
N VAL A 74 -9.96 -8.35 -2.59
CA VAL A 74 -10.08 -6.89 -2.68
C VAL A 74 -11.46 -6.43 -2.21
N ALA A 75 -12.55 -7.07 -2.66
CA ALA A 75 -13.90 -6.70 -2.22
C ALA A 75 -14.19 -6.98 -0.74
N SER A 76 -13.47 -7.91 -0.12
CA SER A 76 -13.61 -8.25 1.30
C SER A 76 -12.69 -7.46 2.24
N LEU A 77 -11.79 -6.61 1.72
CA LEU A 77 -10.92 -5.80 2.56
C LEU A 77 -11.73 -4.72 3.30
N PRO A 78 -11.39 -4.46 4.57
CA PRO A 78 -12.03 -3.41 5.36
C PRO A 78 -11.62 -2.00 4.90
N GLY A 79 -12.44 -1.02 5.31
CA GLY A 79 -12.20 0.41 5.06
C GLY A 79 -12.81 0.90 3.76
N ASP A 80 -12.59 2.19 3.49
CA ASP A 80 -13.14 2.89 2.34
C ASP A 80 -12.11 3.00 1.22
N PHE A 81 -12.57 2.79 -0.02
CA PHE A 81 -11.77 3.02 -1.22
C PHE A 81 -11.78 4.52 -1.54
N GLU A 82 -10.60 5.10 -1.72
CA GLU A 82 -10.43 6.51 -2.08
C GLU A 82 -9.86 6.60 -3.49
N ALA A 83 -10.59 7.23 -4.41
CA ALA A 83 -10.11 7.46 -5.75
C ALA A 83 -9.03 8.55 -5.73
N LEU A 84 -7.77 8.14 -5.74
CA LEU A 84 -6.64 9.05 -5.90
C LEU A 84 -6.52 9.44 -7.38
N ASN A 85 -6.13 10.69 -7.65
CA ASN A 85 -5.86 11.11 -9.03
C ASN A 85 -4.67 10.30 -9.56
N PRO A 86 -4.85 9.53 -10.65
CA PRO A 86 -3.78 8.72 -11.19
C PRO A 86 -2.68 9.63 -11.75
N VAL A 87 -1.45 9.43 -11.30
CA VAL A 87 -0.28 9.79 -12.12
C VAL A 87 -0.30 8.80 -13.27
N GLY A 88 -0.78 9.26 -14.43
CA GLY A 88 -1.39 8.43 -15.47
C GLY A 88 -0.66 7.12 -15.79
N VAL A 89 -1.22 6.00 -15.34
CA VAL A 89 -0.97 4.66 -15.89
C VAL A 89 -2.21 3.79 -15.70
N THR A 90 -2.53 3.00 -16.73
CA THR A 90 -3.63 2.05 -16.77
C THR A 90 -3.36 0.86 -15.82
N PRO A 91 -4.34 0.42 -15.00
CA PRO A 91 -4.14 -0.67 -14.04
C PRO A 91 -3.88 -2.01 -14.75
N PRO A 92 -2.90 -2.82 -14.29
CA PRO A 92 -2.71 -4.16 -14.80
C PRO A 92 -3.89 -5.07 -14.42
N PRO A 93 -4.34 -5.97 -15.32
CA PRO A 93 -5.47 -6.84 -15.06
C PRO A 93 -5.13 -7.88 -13.97
N PRO A 94 -6.10 -8.18 -13.08
CA PRO A 94 -5.88 -9.10 -11.95
C PRO A 94 -5.77 -10.54 -12.47
N GLN A 95 -4.63 -11.20 -12.21
CA GLN A 95 -4.46 -12.62 -12.53
C GLN A 95 -3.93 -13.43 -11.34
N ALA A 96 -4.80 -14.35 -10.91
CA ALA A 96 -4.54 -15.71 -10.39
C ALA A 96 -3.48 -15.94 -9.30
N ALA A 97 -3.98 -15.92 -8.05
CA ALA A 97 -3.96 -17.01 -7.07
C ALA A 97 -2.61 -17.64 -6.64
N CYS A 98 -2.23 -17.37 -5.38
CA CYS A 98 -1.71 -18.33 -4.40
C CYS A 98 -1.93 -17.78 -2.97
N GLU A 99 -2.82 -18.39 -2.19
CA GLU A 99 -2.81 -18.29 -0.72
C GLU A 99 -2.42 -19.66 -0.13
N PRO A 100 -1.78 -19.76 1.05
CA PRO A 100 -1.14 -18.73 1.87
C PRO A 100 0.34 -19.08 2.18
N CYS A 101 1.25 -18.09 2.14
CA CYS A 101 2.45 -18.22 2.98
C CYS A 101 2.03 -17.88 4.40
N ALA A 102 1.79 -18.94 5.17
CA ALA A 102 1.82 -18.95 6.61
C ALA A 102 2.94 -18.04 7.13
N ILE A 103 2.61 -17.16 8.09
CA ILE A 103 3.60 -16.65 9.02
C ILE A 103 3.99 -17.86 9.89
N PRO A 104 5.24 -18.36 9.85
CA PRO A 104 5.69 -19.25 10.90
C PRO A 104 5.79 -18.40 12.16
N ALA A 105 4.92 -18.64 13.12
CA ALA A 105 5.21 -18.25 14.49
C ALA A 105 6.35 -19.17 14.97
N GLU A 106 7.51 -18.61 15.32
CA GLU A 106 8.53 -19.30 16.14
C GLU A 106 9.58 -18.32 16.67
N PRO A 107 10.28 -18.58 17.80
CA PRO A 107 9.78 -18.97 19.14
C PRO A 107 10.35 -18.07 20.27
N ALA A 108 9.75 -18.17 21.47
CA ALA A 108 10.45 -18.26 22.76
C ALA A 108 9.51 -18.90 23.80
#